data_AF-A0A534XBS1-F1
#
_entry.id   AF-A0A534XBS1-F1
#
_cell.length_a   1.000
_cell.length_b   1.000
_cell.length_c   1.000
_cell.angle_alpha   90.00
_cell.angle_beta   90.00
_cell.angle_gamma   90.00
#
_symmetry.space_group_name_H-M   'P 1'
#
loop_
_entity.id
_entity.type
_entity.pdbx_description
1 polymer ?
#
loop_
_entity_poly.entity_id
_entity_poly.type
_entity_poly.pdbx_seq_one_letter_code
_entity_poly.pdbx_strand_id
1 'polypeptide(L)' 'MINEKMQLSCADIDGQVAFELPERETLALVTVVITNLLNNNSVDISVRNNSIAVQVCAAVSAINTLGGISLSCQIRQ' A
#
# COMPACT_ATOMS: atom_id res chain seq x y z
N MET A 1 -28.84 -19.01 -32.68
CA MET A 1 -27.64 -18.20 -32.99
C MET A 1 -26.43 -19.10 -32.76
N ILE A 2 -25.82 -19.57 -33.84
CA ILE A 2 -24.63 -20.44 -33.78
C ILE A 2 -23.44 -19.47 -33.67
N ASN A 3 -22.76 -19.50 -32.52
CA ASN A 3 -21.60 -18.66 -32.25
C ASN A 3 -20.38 -19.31 -32.91
N GLU A 4 -20.26 -19.19 -34.22
CA GLU A 4 -19.11 -19.73 -34.96
C GLU A 4 -17.85 -18.94 -34.56
N LYS A 5 -16.86 -19.64 -34.02
CA LYS A 5 -15.58 -19.05 -33.62
C LYS A 5 -14.85 -18.60 -34.88
N MET A 6 -14.86 -17.30 -35.15
CA MET A 6 -14.12 -16.70 -36.26
C MET A 6 -12.63 -17.03 -36.09
N GLN A 7 -12.05 -17.73 -37.07
CA GLN A 7 -10.63 -18.07 -37.06
C GLN A 7 -9.84 -16.77 -37.28
N LEU A 8 -8.98 -16.41 -36.32
CA LEU A 8 -8.05 -15.29 -36.50
C LEU A 8 -7.10 -15.62 -37.64
N SER A 9 -6.85 -14.65 -38.52
CA SER A 9 -5.84 -14.79 -39.56
C SER A 9 -4.44 -14.77 -38.94
N CYS A 10 -3.44 -15.36 -39.60
CA CYS A 10 -2.05 -15.32 -39.10
C CYS A 10 -1.57 -13.87 -38.86
N ALA A 11 -2.05 -12.91 -39.67
CA ALA A 11 -1.74 -11.50 -39.49
C ALA A 11 -2.33 -10.91 -38.19
N ASP A 12 -3.49 -11.39 -37.73
CA ASP A 12 -4.11 -10.96 -36.47
C ASP A 12 -3.44 -11.62 -35.24
N ILE A 13 -2.73 -12.73 -35.45
CA ILE A 13 -1.91 -13.38 -34.42
C ILE A 13 -0.59 -12.62 -34.27
N ASP A 14 0.05 -12.23 -35.37
CA ASP A 14 1.30 -11.46 -35.36
C ASP A 14 1.11 -10.04 -34.81
N GLY A 15 -0.10 -9.47 -34.92
CA GLY A 15 -0.46 -8.19 -34.32
C GLY A 15 -0.73 -8.23 -32.81
N GLN A 16 -0.79 -9.41 -32.19
CA GLN A 16 -0.96 -9.53 -30.74
C GLN A 16 0.38 -9.35 -30.02
N VAL A 17 0.79 -8.09 -29.91
CA VAL A 17 1.89 -7.71 -29.04
C VAL A 17 1.42 -7.92 -27.60
N ALA A 18 2.10 -8.80 -26.87
CA ALA A 18 1.95 -8.87 -25.42
C ALA A 18 2.42 -7.54 -24.85
N PHE A 19 1.48 -6.63 -24.56
CA PHE A 19 1.79 -5.44 -23.80
C PHE A 19 2.33 -5.92 -22.45
N GLU A 20 3.63 -5.68 -22.22
CA GLU A 20 4.22 -5.90 -20.91
C GLU A 20 3.37 -5.14 -19.90
N LEU A 21 2.85 -5.89 -18.92
CA LEU A 21 2.14 -5.28 -17.81
C LEU A 21 3.13 -4.32 -17.15
N PRO A 22 2.76 -3.04 -16.96
CA PRO A 22 3.66 -2.06 -16.34
C PRO A 22 4.14 -2.59 -14.98
N GLU A 23 5.35 -2.20 -14.61
CA GLU A 23 5.96 -2.59 -13.33
C GLU A 23 4.94 -2.37 -12.21
N ARG A 24 4.58 -3.46 -11.51
CA ARG A 24 3.73 -3.35 -10.34
C ARG A 24 4.52 -2.58 -9.30
N GLU A 25 3.97 -1.49 -8.75
CA GLU A 25 4.56 -0.85 -7.58
C GLU A 25 4.70 -1.91 -6.47
N THR A 26 5.93 -2.36 -6.25
CA THR A 26 6.27 -3.21 -5.13
C THR A 26 5.99 -2.38 -3.90
N LEU A 27 5.02 -2.80 -3.10
CA LEU A 27 4.64 -2.09 -1.89
C LEU A 27 5.91 -1.82 -1.06
N ALA A 28 6.26 -0.53 -0.91
CA ALA A 28 7.45 -0.13 -0.19
C ALA A 28 7.38 -0.66 1.25
N LEU A 29 8.49 -1.19 1.75
CA LEU A 29 8.64 -1.48 3.17
C LEU A 29 8.77 -0.14 3.88
N VAL A 30 7.78 0.23 4.67
CA VAL A 30 7.72 1.51 5.37
C VAL A 30 7.67 1.26 6.87
N THR A 31 8.45 2.03 7.63
CA THR A 31 8.51 1.93 9.09
C THR A 31 7.66 3.03 9.70
N VAL A 32 6.68 2.64 10.52
CA VAL A 32 5.88 3.56 11.33
C VAL A 32 6.52 3.66 12.70
N VAL A 33 6.88 4.88 13.09
CA VAL A 33 7.46 5.21 14.39
C VAL A 33 6.41 5.92 15.22
N ILE A 34 5.99 5.30 16.31
CA ILE A 34 5.06 5.89 17.28
C ILE A 34 5.88 6.29 18.50
N THR A 35 5.91 7.58 18.82
CA THR A 35 6.65 8.11 19.97
C THR A 35 5.68 8.71 20.97
N ASN A 36 5.81 8.32 22.23
CA ASN A 36 5.13 8.97 23.34
C ASN A 36 5.93 10.21 23.76
N LEU A 37 5.29 11.36 23.68
CA LEU A 37 5.90 12.67 23.93
C LEU A 37 6.07 12.98 25.42
N LEU A 38 5.49 12.18 26.32
CA LEU A 38 5.58 12.38 27.77
C LEU A 38 6.82 11.70 28.37
N ASN A 39 7.29 10.61 27.78
CA ASN A 39 8.37 9.78 28.33
C ASN A 39 9.39 9.32 27.28
N ASN A 40 9.30 9.82 26.04
CA ASN A 40 10.17 9.46 24.92
C ASN A 40 10.22 7.96 24.56
N ASN A 41 9.26 7.16 25.02
CA ASN A 41 9.17 5.78 24.59
C ASN A 41 8.71 5.72 23.12
N SER A 42 9.42 4.94 22.31
CA SER A 42 9.12 4.76 20.89
C SER A 42 8.87 3.29 20.55
N VAL A 43 7.99 3.07 19.58
CA VAL A 43 7.66 1.76 19.02
C VAL A 43 7.79 1.86 17.51
N ASP A 44 8.65 1.02 16.94
CA ASP A 44 8.89 0.93 15.51
C ASP A 44 8.15 -0.28 14.92
N ILE A 45 7.35 -0.03 13.88
CA ILE A 45 6.52 -1.04 13.24
C ILE A 45 6.82 -1.03 11.74
N SER A 46 7.46 -2.09 11.23
CA SER A 46 7.68 -2.24 9.80
C SER A 46 6.44 -2.79 9.10
N VAL A 47 5.89 -2.04 8.14
CA VAL A 47 4.72 -2.41 7.35
C VAL A 47 5.06 -2.41 5.88
N ARG A 48 4.67 -3.47 5.17
CA ARG A 48 4.86 -3.61 3.71
C ARG A 48 3.75 -2.94 2.91
N ASN A 49 2.99 -2.01 3.46
CA ASN A 49 1.87 -1.40 2.76
C ASN A 49 1.62 0.01 3.30
N ASN A 50 1.77 1.01 2.43
CA ASN A 50 1.58 2.42 2.76
C ASN A 50 0.18 2.72 3.29
N SER A 51 -0.86 2.06 2.75
CA SER A 51 -2.24 2.23 3.23
C SER A 51 -2.38 1.77 4.69
N ILE A 52 -1.72 0.67 5.06
CA ILE A 52 -1.71 0.21 6.45
C ILE A 52 -0.94 1.17 7.34
N ALA A 53 0.22 1.68 6.88
CA ALA A 53 1.00 2.66 7.64
C ALA A 53 0.18 3.92 7.99
N VAL A 54 -0.60 4.44 7.04
CA VAL A 54 -1.50 5.59 7.25
C VAL A 54 -2.63 5.25 8.22
N GLN A 55 -3.25 4.06 8.10
CA GLN A 55 -4.30 3.62 9.03
C GLN A 55 -3.79 3.50 10.46
N VAL A 56 -2.56 3.01 10.65
CA VAL A 56 -1.92 2.94 11.98
C VAL A 56 -1.76 4.34 12.56
N CYS A 57 -1.25 5.31 11.80
CA CYS A 57 -1.15 6.69 12.30
C CYS A 57 -2.49 7.36 12.58
N ALA A 58 -3.54 7.03 11.81
CA ALA A 58 -4.90 7.51 12.08
C ALA A 58 -5.44 6.94 13.40
N ALA A 59 -5.24 5.65 13.66
CA ALA A 59 -5.62 5.01 14.93
C ALA A 59 -4.87 5.62 16.12
N VAL A 60 -3.56 5.88 15.99
CA VAL A 60 -2.75 6.55 17.02
C VAL A 60 -3.28 7.96 17.31
N SER A 61 -3.66 8.71 16.27
CA SER A 61 -4.26 10.03 16.42
C SER A 61 -5.60 9.97 17.18
N ALA A 62 -6.43 8.97 16.90
CA ALA A 62 -7.69 8.77 17.63
C ALA A 62 -7.48 8.37 19.10
N ILE A 63 -6.45 7.56 19.39
CA ILE A 63 -6.09 7.21 20.77
C ILE A 63 -5.58 8.45 21.52
N ASN A 64 -4.81 9.32 20.85
CA ASN A 64 -4.34 10.57 21.44
C ASN A 64 -5.51 11.48 21.85
N THR A 65 -6.54 11.61 20.99
CA THR A 65 -7.73 12.43 21.31
C THR A 65 -8.62 11.82 22.40
N LEU A 66 -8.76 10.48 22.44
CA LEU A 66 -9.64 9.80 23.40
C LEU A 66 -9.00 9.57 24.77
N GLY A 67 -7.70 9.26 24.80
CA GLY A 67 -6.99 8.88 26.02
C GLY A 67 -6.21 10.02 26.69
N GLY A 68 -6.18 11.21 26.10
CA GLY A 68 -5.39 12.34 26.60
C GLY A 68 -3.88 12.08 26.59
N ILE A 69 -3.42 11.16 25.75
CA ILE A 69 -2.03 10.70 25.70
C ILE A 69 -1.33 11.38 24.54
N SER A 70 -0.28 12.17 24.81
CA SER A 70 0.48 12.85 23.75
C SER A 70 1.35 11.87 22.97
N LEU A 71 0.84 11.35 21.85
CA LEU A 71 1.53 10.44 20.94
C LEU A 71 1.81 11.15 19.60
N SER A 72 3.01 11.01 19.05
CA SER A 72 3.34 11.38 17.68
C SER A 72 3.50 10.15 16.81
N CYS A 73 3.00 10.18 15.58
CA CYS A 73 3.21 9.14 14.59
C CYS A 73 3.99 9.68 13.40
N GLN A 74 5.05 8.98 12.99
CA GLN A 74 5.87 9.33 11.83
C GLN A 74 6.04 8.12 10.92
N ILE A 75 5.98 8.36 9.61
CA ILE A 75 6.15 7.33 8.59
C ILE A 75 7.52 7.56 7.96
N ARG A 76 8.42 6.58 8.05
CA ARG A 76 9.78 6.59 7.49
C ARG A 76 9.90 5.53 6.41
N GLN A 77 10.42 5.92 5.25
CA GLN A 77 10.66 5.05 4.10
C GLN A 77 12.11 4.57 4.10
#